data_AF-A0A950KPV7-F1
#
_entry.id   AF-A0A950KPV7-F1
#
_cell.length_a   1.000
_cell.length_b   1.000
_cell.length_c   1.000
_cell.angle_alpha   90.00
_cell.angle_beta   90.00
_cell.angle_gamma   90.00
#
_symmetry.space_group_name_H-M   'P 1'
#
loop_
_entity.id
_entity.type
_entity.pdbx_description
1 polymer ?
#
loop_
_entity_poly.entity_id
_entity_poly.type
_entity_poly.pdbx_seq_one_letter_code
_entity_poly.pdbx_strand_id
1 'polypeptide(L)'
;MKKRHSSQTADGGSGDESDALPPDFWERAEPGYIFLPKLLGSKKAEKLMRGKAGRPVEKHPGVRTTIRLAPEVNAYFRKSGKGWQTRINAVLKQWIAEHG
;
A
#
# COMPACT_ATOMS: atom_id res chain seq x y z
N MET A 1 -44.89 -7.42 -48.12
CA MET A 1 -44.94 -6.17 -47.33
C MET A 1 -45.28 -6.46 -45.87
N LYS A 2 -44.37 -6.20 -44.93
CA LYS A 2 -44.65 -5.87 -43.52
C LYS A 2 -43.44 -5.12 -42.96
N LYS A 3 -43.71 -3.98 -42.32
CA LYS A 3 -42.78 -2.92 -41.93
C LYS A 3 -42.06 -3.26 -40.62
N ARG A 4 -40.79 -2.80 -40.56
CA ARG A 4 -40.02 -2.19 -39.44
C ARG A 4 -40.21 -2.74 -38.03
N HIS A 5 -39.10 -3.05 -37.35
CA HIS A 5 -38.52 -2.40 -36.16
C HIS A 5 -37.06 -2.92 -36.10
N SER A 6 -35.98 -2.17 -36.34
CA SER A 6 -35.50 -0.90 -35.77
C SER A 6 -35.53 -0.88 -34.25
N SER A 7 -34.52 -1.50 -33.66
CA SER A 7 -34.02 -1.14 -32.33
C SER A 7 -32.51 -1.30 -32.36
N GLN A 8 -31.88 -0.21 -32.76
CA GLN A 8 -30.51 0.10 -32.44
C GLN A 8 -30.44 0.31 -30.93
N THR A 9 -29.76 -0.58 -30.22
CA THR A 9 -29.30 -0.33 -28.85
C THR A 9 -27.81 -0.09 -28.92
N ALA A 10 -27.45 1.18 -28.80
CA ALA A 10 -26.12 1.58 -28.38
C ALA A 10 -25.93 1.16 -26.93
N ASP A 11 -24.92 0.35 -26.67
CA ASP A 11 -24.28 0.17 -25.37
C ASP A 11 -22.87 -0.30 -25.74
N GLY A 12 -21.82 0.50 -25.61
CA GLY A 12 -21.35 1.07 -24.36
C GLY A 12 -19.86 0.72 -24.37
N GLY A 13 -18.97 1.71 -24.39
CA GLY A 13 -17.55 1.45 -24.46
C GLY A 13 -17.09 0.65 -23.25
N SER A 14 -16.60 -0.56 -23.45
CA SER A 14 -15.86 -1.32 -22.43
C SER A 14 -14.37 -1.10 -22.63
N GLY A 15 -13.90 0.08 -22.22
CA GLY A 15 -12.48 0.30 -21.97
C GLY A 15 -12.09 -0.46 -20.71
N ASP A 16 -11.77 -1.75 -20.84
CA ASP A 16 -11.17 -2.58 -19.78
C ASP A 16 -10.63 -3.91 -20.35
N GLU A 17 -10.14 -3.94 -21.59
CA GLU A 17 -9.25 -5.05 -22.00
C GLU A 17 -7.87 -4.73 -21.45
N SER A 18 -7.66 -5.05 -20.17
CA SER A 18 -6.30 -5.27 -19.69
C SER A 18 -5.77 -6.43 -20.52
N ASP A 19 -4.89 -6.16 -21.49
CA ASP A 19 -4.22 -7.21 -22.28
C ASP A 19 -3.66 -8.22 -21.28
N ALA A 20 -4.37 -9.34 -21.12
CA ALA A 20 -4.02 -10.33 -20.13
C ALA A 20 -2.63 -10.82 -20.50
N LEU A 21 -1.72 -10.83 -19.52
CA LEU A 21 -0.38 -11.36 -19.75
C LEU A 21 -0.50 -12.77 -20.32
N PRO A 22 0.33 -13.13 -21.31
CA PRO A 22 0.27 -14.46 -21.89
C PRO A 22 0.35 -15.52 -20.78
N PRO A 23 -0.38 -16.64 -20.88
CA PRO A 23 -0.53 -17.59 -19.77
C PRO A 23 0.80 -18.19 -19.29
N ASP A 24 1.81 -18.22 -20.15
CA ASP A 24 3.18 -18.67 -19.92
C ASP A 24 4.18 -17.52 -19.67
N PHE A 25 3.68 -16.30 -19.46
CA PHE A 25 4.50 -15.12 -19.16
C PHE A 25 5.47 -15.36 -18.00
N TRP A 26 4.96 -15.93 -16.90
CA TRP A 26 5.75 -16.21 -15.70
C TRP A 26 6.78 -17.33 -15.89
N GLU A 27 6.52 -18.25 -16.83
CA GLU A 27 7.44 -19.34 -17.14
C GLU A 27 8.65 -18.85 -17.94
N ARG A 28 8.46 -17.84 -18.80
CA ARG A 28 9.54 -17.18 -19.53
C ARG A 28 10.20 -16.02 -18.79
N ALA A 29 9.58 -15.53 -17.71
CA ALA A 29 10.09 -14.39 -16.97
C ALA A 29 11.41 -14.74 -16.28
N GLU A 30 12.51 -14.12 -16.72
CA GLU A 30 13.80 -14.26 -16.04
C GLU A 30 13.78 -13.52 -14.69
N PRO A 31 14.33 -14.10 -13.61
CA PRO A 31 14.49 -13.40 -12.34
C PRO A 31 15.26 -12.10 -12.51
N GLY A 32 14.83 -11.04 -11.81
CA GLY A 32 15.43 -9.71 -11.90
C GLY A 32 16.94 -9.70 -11.64
N TYR A 33 17.47 -10.62 -10.84
CA TYR A 33 18.91 -10.71 -10.58
C TYR A 33 19.74 -11.10 -11.82
N ILE A 34 19.15 -11.89 -12.71
CA ILE A 34 19.77 -12.33 -13.96
C ILE A 34 19.49 -11.31 -15.07
N PHE A 35 18.26 -10.81 -15.11
CA PHE A 35 17.79 -9.95 -16.20
C PHE A 35 18.25 -8.49 -16.10
N LEU A 36 18.21 -7.90 -14.90
CA LEU A 36 18.54 -6.48 -14.69
C LEU A 36 19.97 -6.12 -15.12
N PRO A 37 21.02 -6.93 -14.84
CA PRO A 37 22.37 -6.63 -15.30
C PRO A 37 22.48 -6.63 -16.84
N LYS A 38 21.76 -7.53 -17.52
CA LYS A 38 21.72 -7.60 -18.99
C LYS A 38 21.07 -6.35 -19.59
N LEU A 39 20.00 -5.85 -18.97
CA LEU A 39 19.23 -4.71 -19.49
C LEU A 39 19.86 -3.34 -19.16
N LEU A 40 20.33 -3.15 -17.94
CA LEU A 40 20.70 -1.84 -17.39
C LEU A 40 22.22 -1.68 -17.15
N GLY A 41 22.97 -2.76 -17.30
CA GLY A 41 24.38 -2.87 -16.91
C GLY A 41 24.56 -3.09 -15.40
N SER A 42 25.66 -3.75 -15.04
CA SER A 42 25.92 -4.26 -13.68
C SER A 42 25.76 -3.20 -12.59
N LYS A 43 26.28 -1.99 -12.81
CA LYS A 43 26.29 -0.90 -11.82
C LYS A 43 24.90 -0.34 -11.50
N LYS A 44 24.01 -0.26 -12.49
CA LYS A 44 22.62 0.22 -12.30
C LYS A 44 21.73 -0.88 -11.74
N ALA A 45 21.90 -2.12 -12.22
CA ALA A 45 21.20 -3.29 -11.69
C ALA A 45 21.50 -3.49 -10.19
N GLU A 46 22.77 -3.39 -9.81
CA GLU A 46 23.21 -3.47 -8.42
C GLU A 46 22.55 -2.39 -7.55
N LYS A 47 22.44 -1.15 -8.03
CA LYS A 47 21.79 -0.06 -7.29
C LYS A 47 20.30 -0.31 -7.05
N LEU A 48 19.59 -0.90 -8.02
CA LEU A 48 18.18 -1.24 -7.88
C LEU A 48 17.99 -2.45 -6.96
N MET A 49 18.84 -3.45 -7.08
CA MET A 49 18.79 -4.68 -6.26
C MET A 49 19.23 -4.46 -4.82
N ARG A 50 20.12 -3.51 -4.56
CA ARG A 50 20.47 -3.09 -3.20
C ARG A 50 19.27 -2.47 -2.47
N GLY A 51 18.25 -2.06 -3.22
CA GLY A 51 17.09 -1.33 -2.73
C GLY A 51 17.51 0.02 -2.16
N LYS A 52 16.62 1.02 -2.25
CA LYS A 52 16.51 1.87 -1.06
C LYS A 52 16.08 0.88 0.02
N ALA A 53 16.94 0.63 1.02
CA ALA A 53 16.47 0.04 2.27
C ALA A 53 15.13 0.72 2.58
N GLY A 54 14.12 -0.07 2.94
CA GLY A 54 12.80 0.48 3.29
C GLY A 54 12.92 1.54 4.39
N ARG A 55 11.80 1.94 4.98
CA ARG A 55 11.82 2.85 6.13
C ARG A 55 12.95 2.44 7.09
N PRO A 56 13.91 3.34 7.42
CA PRO A 56 15.03 3.00 8.27
C PRO A 56 14.54 2.29 9.52
N VAL A 57 15.18 1.17 9.85
CA VAL A 57 14.84 0.43 11.08
C VAL A 57 15.11 1.35 12.26
N GLU A 58 14.06 1.73 12.95
CA GLU A 58 14.14 2.60 14.12
C GLU A 58 14.82 1.82 15.26
N LYS A 59 15.80 2.43 15.93
CA LYS A 59 16.58 1.77 17.02
C LYS A 59 15.69 1.28 18.16
N HIS A 60 14.56 1.96 18.38
CA HIS A 60 13.57 1.63 19.39
C HIS A 60 12.18 1.63 18.75
N PRO A 61 11.78 0.54 18.08
CA PRO A 61 10.46 0.46 17.48
C PRO A 61 9.39 0.50 18.57
N GLY A 62 8.26 1.15 18.27
CA GLY A 62 7.10 1.12 19.15
C GLY A 62 6.61 -0.31 19.35
N VAL A 63 6.36 -0.70 20.60
CA VAL A 63 5.79 -2.01 20.93
C VAL A 63 4.29 -1.97 20.74
N ARG A 64 3.74 -2.91 19.95
CA ARG A 64 2.29 -3.06 19.80
C ARG A 64 1.73 -3.73 21.05
N THR A 65 1.05 -2.94 21.87
CA THR A 65 0.39 -3.43 23.08
C THR A 65 -1.12 -3.20 23.01
N THR A 66 -1.90 -4.16 23.50
CA THR A 66 -3.34 -4.01 23.66
C THR A 66 -3.65 -3.47 25.05
N ILE A 67 -4.15 -2.24 25.13
CA ILE A 67 -4.61 -1.61 26.37
C ILE A 67 -6.12 -1.35 26.29
N ARG A 68 -6.82 -1.45 27.43
CA ARG A 68 -8.22 -1.06 27.54
C ARG A 68 -8.29 0.37 28.05
N LEU A 69 -8.99 1.21 27.29
CA LEU A 69 -9.25 2.61 27.66
C LEU A 69 -10.74 2.76 27.92
N ALA A 70 -11.09 3.72 28.77
CA ALA A 70 -12.49 4.08 28.98
C ALA A 70 -13.14 4.53 27.64
N PRO A 71 -14.43 4.23 27.42
CA PRO A 71 -15.09 4.45 26.14
C PRO A 71 -15.06 5.91 25.70
N GLU A 72 -15.20 6.85 26.63
CA GLU A 72 -15.14 8.30 26.40
C GLU A 72 -13.76 8.76 25.91
N VAL A 73 -12.68 8.20 26.47
CA VAL A 73 -11.30 8.51 26.06
C VAL A 73 -11.06 8.00 24.64
N ASN A 74 -11.48 6.77 24.37
CA ASN A 74 -11.33 6.18 23.03
C ASN A 74 -12.12 6.95 21.98
N ALA A 75 -13.37 7.32 22.28
CA ALA A 75 -14.22 8.13 21.40
C ALA A 75 -13.60 9.49 21.11
N TYR A 76 -13.09 10.19 22.15
CA TYR A 76 -12.43 11.48 22.01
C TYR A 76 -11.23 11.42 21.06
N PHE A 77 -10.30 10.51 21.29
CA PHE A 77 -9.11 10.41 20.44
C PHE A 77 -9.47 9.94 19.03
N ARG A 78 -10.36 8.96 18.87
CA ARG A 78 -10.78 8.50 17.53
C ARG A 78 -11.44 9.58 16.68
N LYS A 79 -12.19 10.50 17.31
CA LYS A 79 -12.80 11.66 16.62
C LYS A 79 -11.74 12.56 15.95
N SER A 80 -10.51 12.58 16.46
CA SER A 80 -9.40 13.34 15.86
C SER A 80 -8.86 12.75 14.54
N GLY A 81 -9.36 11.59 14.11
CA GLY A 81 -9.04 10.99 12.81
C GLY A 81 -7.64 10.36 12.75
N LYS A 82 -7.00 10.46 11.57
CA LYS A 82 -5.69 9.84 11.32
C LYS A 82 -4.65 10.33 12.35
N GLY A 83 -3.89 9.38 12.90
CA GLY A 83 -2.86 9.67 13.91
C GLY A 83 -3.35 9.74 15.35
N TRP A 84 -4.62 9.39 15.65
CA TRP A 84 -5.13 9.40 17.03
C TRP A 84 -4.31 8.53 18.00
N GLN A 85 -3.76 7.40 17.54
CA GLN A 85 -2.86 6.55 18.33
C GLN A 85 -1.55 7.27 18.69
N THR A 86 -1.01 8.06 17.77
CA THR A 86 0.18 8.89 18.03
C THR A 86 -0.13 10.00 19.03
N ARG A 87 -1.33 10.59 18.96
CA ARG A 87 -1.76 11.63 19.91
C ARG A 87 -1.93 11.08 21.32
N ILE A 88 -2.61 9.95 21.50
CA ILE A 88 -2.74 9.35 22.83
C ILE A 88 -1.37 8.93 23.39
N ASN A 89 -0.46 8.41 22.55
CA ASN A 89 0.90 8.11 22.98
C ASN A 89 1.66 9.36 23.46
N ALA A 90 1.47 10.51 22.79
CA ALA A 90 2.09 11.78 23.22
C ALA A 90 1.56 12.24 24.59
N VAL A 91 0.25 12.12 24.82
CA VAL A 91 -0.36 12.44 26.12
C VAL A 91 0.16 11.54 27.24
N LEU A 92 0.28 10.23 26.99
CA LEU A 92 0.85 9.30 27.96
C LEU A 92 2.31 9.64 28.31
N LYS A 93 3.11 10.03 27.31
CA LYS A 93 4.49 10.51 27.53
C LYS A 93 4.54 11.78 28.36
N GLN A 94 3.65 12.73 28.09
CA GLN A 94 3.57 13.97 28.85
C GLN A 94 3.20 13.68 30.31
N TRP A 95 2.20 12.82 30.55
CA TRP A 95 1.81 12.44 31.90
C TRP A 95 2.96 11.81 32.68
N ILE A 96 3.76 10.92 32.04
CA ILE A 96 4.98 10.35 32.63
C ILE A 96 6.00 11.44 32.96
N ALA A 97 6.19 12.44 32.10
CA ALA A 97 7.15 13.52 32.35
C ALA A 97 6.73 14.47 33.48
N GLU A 98 5.41 14.61 33.72
CA GLU A 98 4.86 15.48 34.77
C GLU A 98 4.75 14.80 36.13
N HIS A 99 4.59 13.46 36.17
CA HIS A 99 4.28 12.71 37.39
C HIS A 99 5.28 11.59 37.72
N GLY A 100 6.23 11.30 36.83
CA GLY A 100 7.28 10.31 37.01
C GLY A 100 8.59 10.94 37.48
#